data_AF-A0A3M7MPS8-F1
#
_entry.id   AF-A0A3M7MPS8-F1
#
_cell.length_a   1.000
_cell.length_b   1.000
_cell.length_c   1.000
_cell.angle_alpha   90.00
_cell.angle_beta   90.00
_cell.angle_gamma   90.00
#
_symmetry.space_group_name_H-M   'P 1'
#
loop_
_entity.id
_entity.type
_entity.pdbx_description
1 polymer ?
#
loop_
_entity_poly.entity_id
_entity_poly.type
_entity_poly.pdbx_seq_one_letter_code
_entity_poly.pdbx_strand_id
1 'polypeptide(L)'
;MAATNTLLVEGAFSELAEELAQYIDTVSKAEGSGLQAEIEPILSTIRESEQSGEAPDDAVIQKSKDDALRKIVIKASALNGAPEKEFSAAYNLLISLCLSSSQPEQLFGRICQYLKKPITSSPAFGSSLALSALATIFNVLPSTSKARYHVFETILGLIRTSSATSSFEALVPQLEENVNAWIAAWKLDDDEQESLRVLVEALTNPSVTDFNPLAASDAVQALRKSDPALFELLEVFSSDDHATYVEFIGANSLADLGISAAESSVLETKIRLLTLATIASSATNRSVPYDTIASSLAVPVEDVEMWVIDTIRAGLVEGKLSQLRQEFLVQRATYRVLGEKQWVEIQGRLMVWRRSLESVLTAVRGEREKYLREGLGMQQEDDFWGPASNFGIPIAAVLDTKKDPEIISGPFTATLTVYSATFMRYALAVRPKNYLLFACHFINFNSQLVQGYRCMGGDKKWIAIREQAKADAAKAAAAAGSSIAEKAKDAASS
;
A
#
# COMPACT_ATOMS: atom_id res chain seq x y z
N MET A 1 -27.89 -18.53 13.87
CA MET A 1 -28.78 -18.41 12.69
C MET A 1 -28.47 -17.08 12.05
N ALA A 2 -27.77 -17.06 10.92
CA ALA A 2 -27.61 -15.83 10.15
C ALA A 2 -29.01 -15.39 9.71
N ALA A 3 -29.34 -14.11 9.90
CA ALA A 3 -30.61 -13.57 9.44
C ALA A 3 -30.75 -13.89 7.95
N THR A 4 -31.79 -14.64 7.59
CA THR A 4 -32.23 -14.74 6.19
C THR A 4 -32.51 -13.30 5.76
N ASN A 5 -31.77 -12.78 4.78
CA ASN A 5 -32.05 -11.48 4.21
C ASN A 5 -33.37 -11.59 3.45
N THR A 6 -34.48 -11.35 4.16
CA THR A 6 -35.83 -11.52 3.63
C THR A 6 -36.09 -10.43 2.61
N LEU A 7 -36.19 -10.81 1.35
CA LEU A 7 -36.84 -9.99 0.33
C LEU A 7 -38.32 -9.90 0.71
N LEU A 8 -38.74 -8.76 1.27
CA LEU A 8 -40.13 -8.51 1.64
C LEU A 8 -40.89 -8.04 0.41
N VAL A 9 -41.66 -8.95 -0.18
CA VAL A 9 -42.69 -8.66 -1.18
C VAL A 9 -44.01 -9.16 -0.58
N GLU A 10 -44.94 -8.25 -0.33
CA GLU A 10 -46.26 -8.57 0.23
C GLU A 10 -47.25 -8.83 -0.90
N GLY A 11 -47.98 -9.94 -0.82
CA GLY A 11 -49.00 -10.33 -1.81
C GLY A 11 -49.21 -11.84 -1.85
N ALA A 12 -50.35 -12.28 -2.39
CA ALA A 12 -50.58 -13.69 -2.67
C ALA A 12 -49.71 -14.15 -3.84
N PHE A 13 -49.36 -15.44 -3.89
CA PHE A 13 -48.50 -15.94 -4.98
C PHE A 13 -49.19 -15.78 -6.33
N SER A 14 -50.50 -16.04 -6.40
CA SER A 14 -51.26 -15.95 -7.63
C SER A 14 -51.30 -14.52 -8.21
N GLU A 15 -51.48 -13.52 -7.35
CA GLU A 15 -51.49 -12.10 -7.74
C GLU A 15 -50.13 -11.64 -8.26
N LEU A 16 -49.08 -11.89 -7.48
CA LEU A 16 -47.70 -11.49 -7.82
C LEU A 16 -47.20 -12.18 -9.11
N ALA A 17 -47.58 -13.45 -9.32
CA ALA A 17 -47.25 -14.19 -10.52
C ALA A 17 -47.99 -13.66 -11.76
N GLU A 18 -49.25 -13.26 -11.61
CA GLU A 18 -50.05 -12.66 -12.69
C GLU A 18 -49.49 -11.29 -13.08
N GLU A 19 -49.19 -10.42 -12.11
CA GLU A 19 -48.61 -9.09 -12.35
C GLU A 19 -47.27 -9.18 -13.09
N LEU A 20 -46.38 -10.09 -12.66
CA LEU A 20 -45.10 -10.29 -13.32
C LEU A 20 -45.28 -10.83 -14.75
N ALA A 21 -46.24 -11.74 -14.98
CA ALA A 21 -46.49 -12.29 -16.30
C ALA A 21 -47.03 -11.23 -17.28
N GLN A 22 -47.98 -10.42 -16.84
CA GLN A 22 -48.50 -9.29 -17.61
C GLN A 22 -47.39 -8.28 -17.96
N TYR A 23 -46.50 -8.02 -17.00
CA TYR A 23 -45.35 -7.15 -17.22
C TYR A 23 -44.37 -7.73 -18.25
N ILE A 24 -44.05 -9.03 -18.17
CA ILE A 24 -43.19 -9.72 -19.14
C ILE A 24 -43.80 -9.66 -20.55
N ASP A 25 -45.12 -9.84 -20.69
CA ASP A 25 -45.81 -9.74 -21.99
C ASP A 25 -45.71 -8.33 -22.57
N THR A 26 -45.82 -7.31 -21.72
CA THR A 26 -45.67 -5.89 -22.09
C THR A 26 -44.26 -5.59 -22.59
N VAL A 27 -43.23 -6.05 -21.85
CA VAL A 27 -41.82 -5.82 -22.20
C VAL A 27 -41.43 -6.59 -23.47
N SER A 28 -41.92 -7.82 -23.62
CA SER A 28 -41.61 -8.68 -24.77
C SER A 28 -42.38 -8.33 -26.05
N LYS A 29 -43.39 -7.44 -25.96
CA LYS A 29 -44.32 -7.11 -27.06
C LYS A 29 -44.92 -8.38 -27.68
N ALA A 30 -45.40 -9.29 -26.84
CA ALA A 30 -45.88 -10.58 -27.28
C ALA A 30 -47.03 -10.45 -28.32
N GLU A 31 -46.84 -11.00 -29.52
CA GLU A 31 -47.88 -11.13 -30.55
C GLU A 31 -48.54 -12.51 -30.40
N GLY A 32 -49.71 -12.61 -29.76
CA GLY A 32 -50.47 -13.86 -29.58
C GLY A 32 -51.02 -14.08 -28.17
N SER A 33 -51.21 -15.35 -27.77
CA SER A 33 -51.50 -15.69 -26.37
C SER A 33 -50.23 -15.47 -25.54
N GLY A 34 -50.18 -14.38 -24.78
CA GLY A 34 -49.05 -14.04 -23.90
C GLY A 34 -48.83 -15.05 -22.77
N LEU A 35 -47.73 -14.90 -22.05
CA LEU A 35 -47.40 -15.67 -20.84
C LEU A 35 -48.54 -15.65 -19.83
N GLN A 36 -49.22 -14.50 -19.63
CA GLN A 36 -50.37 -14.41 -18.72
C GLN A 36 -51.44 -15.45 -19.08
N ALA A 37 -51.82 -15.53 -20.36
CA ALA A 37 -52.83 -16.50 -20.83
C ALA A 37 -52.37 -17.95 -20.69
N GLU A 38 -51.07 -18.23 -20.77
CA GLU A 38 -50.50 -19.58 -20.60
C GLU A 38 -50.47 -20.07 -19.15
N ILE A 39 -50.41 -19.15 -18.17
CA ILE A 39 -50.32 -19.46 -16.74
C ILE A 39 -51.65 -19.32 -16.00
N GLU A 40 -52.59 -18.50 -16.51
CA GLU A 40 -53.91 -18.29 -15.90
C GLU A 40 -54.65 -19.58 -15.48
N PRO A 41 -54.73 -20.65 -16.30
CA PRO A 41 -55.41 -21.87 -15.87
C PRO A 41 -54.73 -22.58 -14.69
N ILE A 42 -53.44 -22.33 -14.47
CA ILE A 42 -52.70 -22.86 -13.30
C ILE A 42 -52.93 -21.92 -12.10
N LEU A 43 -52.90 -20.60 -12.32
CA LEU A 43 -53.11 -19.61 -11.28
C LEU A 43 -54.53 -19.64 -10.71
N SER A 44 -55.55 -19.93 -11.52
CA SER A 44 -56.93 -20.06 -11.05
C SER A 44 -57.08 -21.17 -10.00
N THR A 45 -56.43 -22.32 -10.22
CA THR A 45 -56.40 -23.43 -9.25
C THR A 45 -55.69 -23.03 -7.96
N ILE A 46 -54.61 -22.25 -8.04
CA ILE A 46 -53.89 -21.76 -6.86
C ILE A 46 -54.73 -20.72 -6.11
N ARG A 47 -55.38 -19.80 -6.81
CA ARG A 47 -56.22 -18.74 -6.23
C ARG A 47 -57.42 -19.32 -5.47
N GLU A 48 -58.06 -20.34 -6.01
CA GLU A 48 -59.14 -21.07 -5.32
C GLU A 48 -58.65 -21.68 -4.00
N SER A 49 -57.43 -22.21 -3.98
CA SER A 49 -56.83 -22.76 -2.76
C SER A 49 -56.39 -21.71 -1.75
N GLU A 50 -55.92 -20.55 -2.20
CA GLU A 50 -55.54 -19.43 -1.32
C GLU A 50 -56.76 -18.79 -0.65
N GLN A 51 -57.92 -18.83 -1.31
CA GLN A 51 -59.19 -18.28 -0.80
C GLN A 51 -59.99 -19.27 0.06
N SER A 52 -59.87 -20.58 -0.18
CA SER A 52 -60.69 -21.59 0.50
C SER A 52 -60.24 -21.89 1.95
N GLY A 53 -58.96 -21.69 2.28
CA GLY A 53 -58.43 -21.88 3.64
C GLY A 53 -58.45 -23.33 4.17
N GLU A 54 -58.97 -24.30 3.40
CA GLU A 54 -58.89 -25.73 3.69
C GLU A 54 -57.55 -26.26 3.19
N ALA A 55 -56.84 -27.04 4.02
CA ALA A 55 -55.55 -27.65 3.70
C ALA A 55 -55.68 -28.57 2.48
N PRO A 56 -55.31 -28.10 1.28
CA PRO A 56 -55.34 -28.92 0.08
C PRO A 56 -54.16 -29.89 0.19
N ASP A 57 -54.07 -30.84 -0.73
CA ASP A 57 -52.89 -31.67 -0.84
C ASP A 57 -51.70 -30.76 -1.22
N ASP A 58 -50.95 -30.26 -0.23
CA ASP A 58 -49.91 -29.21 -0.37
C ASP A 58 -48.93 -29.53 -1.51
N ALA A 59 -48.69 -30.81 -1.76
CA ALA A 59 -47.86 -31.30 -2.85
C ALA A 59 -48.39 -30.95 -4.26
N VAL A 60 -49.71 -30.97 -4.46
CA VAL A 60 -50.35 -30.64 -5.75
C VAL A 60 -50.24 -29.15 -6.03
N ILE A 61 -50.48 -28.31 -5.02
CA ILE A 61 -50.34 -26.84 -5.16
C ILE A 61 -48.88 -26.47 -5.37
N GLN A 62 -47.97 -27.08 -4.61
CA GLN A 62 -46.55 -26.82 -4.77
C GLN A 62 -46.07 -27.18 -6.17
N LYS A 63 -46.54 -28.30 -6.74
CA LYS A 63 -46.28 -28.68 -8.12
C LYS A 63 -46.83 -27.65 -9.12
N SER A 64 -48.06 -27.19 -8.92
CA SER A 64 -48.66 -26.13 -9.75
C SER A 64 -47.87 -24.82 -9.68
N LYS A 65 -47.40 -24.42 -8.50
CA LYS A 65 -46.49 -23.27 -8.32
C LYS A 65 -45.19 -23.45 -9.09
N ASP A 66 -44.56 -24.62 -8.97
CA ASP A 66 -43.32 -24.94 -9.68
C ASP A 66 -43.51 -24.92 -11.21
N ASP A 67 -44.63 -25.45 -11.72
CA ASP A 67 -44.95 -25.45 -13.15
C ASP A 67 -45.19 -24.01 -13.69
N ALA A 68 -45.90 -23.17 -12.94
CA ALA A 68 -46.07 -21.76 -13.28
C ALA A 68 -44.72 -21.02 -13.29
N LEU A 69 -43.89 -21.20 -12.25
CA LEU A 69 -42.57 -20.56 -12.15
C LEU A 69 -41.63 -20.99 -13.26
N ARG A 70 -41.63 -22.26 -13.68
CA ARG A 70 -40.85 -22.74 -14.83
C ARG A 70 -41.20 -21.99 -16.10
N LYS A 71 -42.50 -21.79 -16.38
CA LYS A 71 -42.95 -21.02 -17.56
C LYS A 71 -42.53 -19.56 -17.47
N ILE A 72 -42.71 -18.92 -16.31
CA ILE A 72 -42.31 -17.52 -16.07
C ILE A 72 -40.80 -17.35 -16.28
N VAL A 73 -39.96 -18.20 -15.66
CA VAL A 73 -38.50 -18.12 -15.76
C VAL A 73 -38.01 -18.37 -17.19
N ILE A 74 -38.67 -19.21 -17.99
CA ILE A 74 -38.29 -19.39 -19.41
C ILE A 74 -38.44 -18.07 -20.18
N LYS A 75 -39.52 -17.32 -19.94
CA LYS A 75 -39.81 -16.04 -20.62
C LYS A 75 -39.13 -14.83 -19.96
N ALA A 76 -38.67 -14.96 -18.71
CA ALA A 76 -38.04 -13.89 -17.93
C ALA A 76 -36.77 -13.30 -18.57
N SER A 77 -36.16 -13.96 -19.56
CA SER A 77 -35.05 -13.36 -20.33
C SER A 77 -35.43 -12.03 -21.02
N ALA A 78 -36.72 -11.79 -21.26
CA ALA A 78 -37.23 -10.52 -21.79
C ALA A 78 -37.01 -9.35 -20.81
N LEU A 79 -36.87 -9.62 -19.50
CA LEU A 79 -36.64 -8.57 -18.49
C LEU A 79 -35.31 -7.83 -18.69
N ASN A 80 -34.34 -8.39 -19.42
CA ASN A 80 -33.13 -7.66 -19.82
C ASN A 80 -33.42 -6.46 -20.74
N GLY A 81 -34.61 -6.40 -21.35
CA GLY A 81 -35.11 -5.27 -22.13
C GLY A 81 -35.99 -4.30 -21.34
N ALA A 82 -36.25 -4.57 -20.06
CA ALA A 82 -37.10 -3.72 -19.22
C ALA A 82 -36.46 -2.34 -18.99
N PRO A 83 -37.25 -1.25 -18.85
CA PRO A 83 -36.73 0.07 -18.50
C PRO A 83 -35.89 0.03 -17.22
N GLU A 84 -34.81 0.80 -17.19
CA GLU A 84 -33.86 0.83 -16.06
C GLU A 84 -34.54 1.05 -14.70
N LYS A 85 -35.55 1.93 -14.64
CA LYS A 85 -36.30 2.24 -13.41
C LYS A 85 -37.10 1.06 -12.85
N GLU A 86 -37.50 0.14 -13.72
CA GLU A 86 -38.38 -0.98 -13.38
C GLU A 86 -37.61 -2.30 -13.27
N PHE A 87 -36.37 -2.34 -13.76
CA PHE A 87 -35.53 -3.54 -13.77
C PHE A 87 -35.35 -4.16 -12.38
N SER A 88 -34.92 -3.36 -11.39
CA SER A 88 -34.66 -3.86 -10.04
C SER A 88 -35.92 -4.39 -9.36
N ALA A 89 -37.05 -3.71 -9.55
CA ALA A 89 -38.34 -4.15 -9.01
C ALA A 89 -38.78 -5.48 -9.65
N ALA A 90 -38.70 -5.57 -10.98
CA ALA A 90 -39.08 -6.78 -11.73
C ALA A 90 -38.22 -7.99 -11.34
N TYR A 91 -36.91 -7.83 -11.22
CA TYR A 91 -36.01 -8.91 -10.80
C TYR A 91 -36.21 -9.28 -9.32
N ASN A 92 -36.42 -8.32 -8.42
CA ASN A 92 -36.70 -8.62 -7.02
C ASN A 92 -38.02 -9.40 -6.84
N LEU A 93 -39.05 -9.04 -7.62
CA LEU A 93 -40.31 -9.78 -7.67
C LEU A 93 -40.10 -11.22 -8.19
N LEU A 94 -39.38 -11.37 -9.30
CA LEU A 94 -39.02 -12.69 -9.84
C LEU A 94 -38.25 -13.54 -8.83
N ILE A 95 -37.27 -12.95 -8.14
CA ILE A 95 -36.46 -13.64 -7.13
C ILE A 95 -37.33 -14.10 -5.97
N SER A 96 -38.21 -13.22 -5.46
CA SER A 96 -39.17 -13.55 -4.39
C SER A 96 -40.08 -14.72 -4.78
N LEU A 97 -40.66 -14.67 -5.98
CA LEU A 97 -41.50 -15.74 -6.52
C LEU A 97 -40.74 -17.07 -6.64
N CYS A 98 -39.48 -17.04 -7.07
CA CYS A 98 -38.64 -18.25 -7.16
C CYS A 98 -38.38 -18.91 -5.79
N LEU A 99 -38.37 -18.15 -4.69
CA LEU A 99 -38.23 -18.73 -3.34
C LEU A 99 -39.45 -19.53 -2.89
N SER A 100 -40.60 -19.29 -3.49
CA SER A 100 -41.81 -20.07 -3.24
C SER A 100 -41.78 -21.46 -3.93
N SER A 101 -40.74 -21.76 -4.71
CA SER A 101 -40.55 -23.04 -5.40
C SER A 101 -39.96 -24.11 -4.47
N SER A 102 -40.21 -25.38 -4.79
CA SER A 102 -39.52 -26.51 -4.15
C SER A 102 -38.05 -26.65 -4.61
N GLN A 103 -37.69 -26.06 -5.75
CA GLN A 103 -36.36 -26.16 -6.37
C GLN A 103 -35.82 -24.77 -6.80
N PRO A 104 -35.65 -23.82 -5.87
CA PRO A 104 -35.24 -22.45 -6.19
C PRO A 104 -33.86 -22.39 -6.88
N GLU A 105 -32.95 -23.30 -6.54
CA GLU A 105 -31.58 -23.33 -7.07
C GLU A 105 -31.53 -23.54 -8.60
N GLN A 106 -32.41 -24.39 -9.16
CA GLN A 106 -32.47 -24.62 -10.61
C GLN A 106 -32.97 -23.37 -11.35
N LEU A 107 -33.97 -22.69 -10.78
CA LEU A 107 -34.53 -21.45 -11.33
C LEU A 107 -33.48 -20.32 -11.29
N PHE A 108 -32.77 -20.16 -10.17
CA PHE A 108 -31.69 -19.19 -10.06
C PHE A 108 -30.53 -19.47 -11.02
N GLY A 109 -30.19 -20.74 -11.25
CA GLY A 109 -29.20 -21.11 -12.27
C GLY A 109 -29.59 -20.58 -13.66
N ARG A 110 -30.87 -20.64 -14.02
CA ARG A 110 -31.37 -20.09 -15.28
C ARG A 110 -31.39 -18.56 -15.30
N ILE A 111 -31.78 -17.92 -14.20
CA ILE A 111 -31.75 -16.45 -14.06
C ILE A 111 -30.31 -15.92 -14.20
N CYS A 112 -29.33 -16.59 -13.59
CA CYS A 112 -27.92 -16.24 -13.73
C CYS A 112 -27.45 -16.27 -15.19
N GLN A 113 -27.93 -17.23 -16.01
CA GLN A 113 -27.62 -17.27 -17.44
C GLN A 113 -28.16 -16.06 -18.21
N TYR A 114 -29.29 -15.49 -17.79
CA TYR A 114 -29.83 -14.27 -18.40
C TYR A 114 -29.07 -13.02 -17.95
N LEU A 115 -28.72 -12.93 -16.66
CA LEU A 115 -27.97 -11.80 -16.10
C LEU A 115 -26.51 -11.75 -16.59
N LYS A 116 -25.95 -12.87 -17.08
CA LYS A 116 -24.67 -12.89 -17.81
C LYS A 116 -24.74 -12.18 -19.16
N LYS A 117 -25.92 -12.07 -19.77
CA LYS A 117 -26.09 -11.39 -21.06
C LYS A 117 -26.16 -9.87 -20.85
N PRO A 118 -25.66 -9.05 -21.79
CA PRO A 118 -25.78 -7.60 -21.71
C PRO A 118 -27.24 -7.17 -21.55
N ILE A 119 -27.50 -6.25 -20.61
CA ILE A 119 -28.80 -5.59 -20.46
C ILE A 119 -28.92 -4.54 -21.57
N THR A 120 -29.86 -4.74 -22.48
CA THR A 120 -29.98 -3.91 -23.70
C THR A 120 -30.66 -2.57 -23.42
N SER A 121 -31.45 -2.47 -22.37
CA SER A 121 -32.18 -1.25 -21.99
C SER A 121 -31.29 -0.19 -21.33
N SER A 122 -30.17 -0.58 -20.72
CA SER A 122 -29.21 0.34 -20.10
C SER A 122 -27.76 -0.10 -20.38
N PRO A 123 -27.17 0.36 -21.51
CA PRO A 123 -25.80 -0.01 -21.86
C PRO A 123 -24.74 0.51 -20.88
N ALA A 124 -25.00 1.63 -20.20
CA ALA A 124 -24.05 2.26 -19.27
C ALA A 124 -24.12 1.66 -17.86
N PHE A 125 -25.31 1.36 -17.35
CA PHE A 125 -25.52 0.89 -15.97
C PHE A 125 -25.96 -0.58 -15.89
N GLY A 126 -26.09 -1.26 -17.01
CA GLY A 126 -26.58 -2.64 -17.09
C GLY A 126 -25.76 -3.64 -16.28
N SER A 127 -24.42 -3.53 -16.29
CA SER A 127 -23.57 -4.39 -15.46
C SER A 127 -23.87 -4.22 -13.97
N SER A 128 -24.01 -2.98 -13.48
CA SER A 128 -24.36 -2.67 -12.09
C SER A 128 -25.73 -3.18 -11.69
N LEU A 129 -26.73 -3.06 -12.57
CA LEU A 129 -28.07 -3.60 -12.34
C LEU A 129 -28.07 -5.13 -12.23
N ALA A 130 -27.35 -5.80 -13.14
CA ALA A 130 -27.19 -7.25 -13.09
C ALA A 130 -26.44 -7.71 -11.83
N LEU A 131 -25.38 -7.00 -11.43
CA LEU A 131 -24.64 -7.27 -10.19
C LEU A 131 -25.54 -7.11 -8.95
N SER A 132 -26.39 -6.07 -8.92
CA SER A 132 -27.35 -5.88 -7.82
C SER A 132 -28.34 -7.05 -7.73
N ALA A 133 -28.87 -7.51 -8.87
CA ALA A 133 -29.80 -8.65 -8.89
C ALA A 133 -29.10 -9.96 -8.45
N LEU A 134 -27.88 -10.20 -8.92
CA LEU A 134 -27.07 -11.36 -8.51
C LEU A 134 -26.70 -11.32 -7.02
N ALA A 135 -26.37 -10.15 -6.49
CA ALA A 135 -26.09 -9.97 -5.06
C ALA A 135 -27.34 -10.30 -4.21
N THR A 136 -28.53 -9.91 -4.67
CA THR A 136 -29.78 -10.30 -4.03
C THR A 136 -29.96 -11.82 -4.03
N ILE A 137 -29.74 -12.50 -5.16
CA ILE A 137 -29.82 -13.97 -5.25
C ILE A 137 -28.82 -14.63 -4.28
N PHE A 138 -27.58 -14.14 -4.25
CA PHE A 138 -26.53 -14.64 -3.35
C PHE A 138 -26.94 -14.53 -1.87
N ASN A 139 -27.51 -13.39 -1.49
CA ASN A 139 -27.90 -13.10 -0.10
C ASN A 139 -29.12 -13.91 0.37
N VAL A 140 -30.03 -14.23 -0.55
CA VAL A 140 -31.28 -14.94 -0.25
C VAL A 140 -31.08 -16.45 -0.17
N LEU A 141 -30.18 -17.03 -0.98
CA LEU A 141 -29.85 -18.45 -0.91
C LEU A 141 -29.30 -18.84 0.47
N PRO A 142 -29.39 -20.09 0.96
CA PRO A 142 -28.75 -20.51 2.20
C PRO A 142 -27.22 -20.47 2.12
N SER A 143 -26.52 -20.12 3.20
CA SER A 143 -25.04 -20.04 3.22
C SER A 143 -24.33 -21.36 2.93
N THR A 144 -25.00 -22.49 3.18
CA THR A 144 -24.50 -23.85 2.92
C THR A 144 -24.83 -24.36 1.52
N SER A 145 -25.59 -23.62 0.71
CA SER A 145 -25.99 -24.07 -0.62
C SER A 145 -24.82 -23.95 -1.61
N LYS A 146 -24.54 -25.04 -2.35
CA LYS A 146 -23.58 -25.03 -3.48
C LYS A 146 -24.00 -24.05 -4.58
N ALA A 147 -25.29 -23.72 -4.70
CA ALA A 147 -25.76 -22.74 -5.69
C ALA A 147 -25.18 -21.33 -5.45
N ARG A 148 -24.85 -20.97 -4.20
CA ARG A 148 -24.19 -19.68 -3.90
C ARG A 148 -22.82 -19.56 -4.57
N TYR A 149 -22.08 -20.65 -4.69
CA TYR A 149 -20.80 -20.68 -5.40
C TYR A 149 -20.98 -20.27 -6.88
N HIS A 150 -21.91 -20.91 -7.60
CA HIS A 150 -22.15 -20.60 -9.02
C HIS A 150 -22.70 -19.18 -9.25
N VAL A 151 -23.50 -18.66 -8.31
CA VAL A 151 -23.93 -17.24 -8.34
C VAL A 151 -22.73 -16.32 -8.15
N PHE A 152 -21.85 -16.65 -7.19
CA PHE A 152 -20.63 -15.90 -6.92
C PHE A 152 -19.65 -15.92 -8.11
N GLU A 153 -19.42 -17.06 -8.75
CA GLU A 153 -18.67 -17.14 -10.02
C GLU A 153 -19.29 -16.26 -11.11
N THR A 154 -20.62 -16.20 -11.16
CA THR A 154 -21.33 -15.37 -12.12
C THR A 154 -21.12 -13.88 -11.84
N ILE A 155 -21.10 -13.47 -10.56
CA ILE A 155 -20.76 -12.10 -10.13
C ILE A 155 -19.33 -11.75 -10.58
N LEU A 156 -18.35 -12.60 -10.24
CA LEU A 156 -16.95 -12.37 -10.60
C LEU A 156 -16.75 -12.33 -12.12
N GLY A 157 -17.36 -13.26 -12.85
CA GLY A 157 -17.31 -13.30 -14.32
C GLY A 157 -17.89 -12.05 -14.97
N LEU A 158 -18.97 -11.49 -14.41
CA LEU A 158 -19.58 -10.25 -14.89
C LEU A 158 -18.69 -9.03 -14.59
N ILE A 159 -18.11 -8.94 -13.39
CA ILE A 159 -17.15 -7.89 -13.02
C ILE A 159 -15.96 -7.89 -13.99
N ARG A 160 -15.41 -9.07 -14.28
CA ARG A 160 -14.30 -9.25 -15.22
C ARG A 160 -14.67 -8.82 -16.63
N THR A 161 -15.81 -9.30 -17.15
CA THR A 161 -16.24 -9.01 -18.54
C THR A 161 -16.60 -7.54 -18.74
N SER A 162 -17.17 -6.90 -17.72
CA SER A 162 -17.54 -5.47 -17.76
C SER A 162 -16.39 -4.52 -17.38
N SER A 163 -15.22 -5.06 -17.00
CA SER A 163 -14.08 -4.28 -16.49
C SER A 163 -14.47 -3.30 -15.37
N ALA A 164 -15.40 -3.72 -14.50
CA ALA A 164 -15.95 -2.89 -13.44
C ALA A 164 -15.04 -2.85 -12.20
N THR A 165 -13.91 -2.13 -12.30
CA THR A 165 -12.88 -2.05 -11.25
C THR A 165 -13.45 -1.62 -9.89
N SER A 166 -14.34 -0.63 -9.86
CA SER A 166 -14.94 -0.15 -8.61
C SER A 166 -15.82 -1.21 -7.93
N SER A 167 -16.50 -2.05 -8.70
CA SER A 167 -17.27 -3.18 -8.15
C SER A 167 -16.37 -4.27 -7.60
N PHE A 168 -15.20 -4.50 -8.21
CA PHE A 168 -14.20 -5.43 -7.67
C PHE A 168 -13.61 -4.89 -6.36
N GLU A 169 -13.21 -3.63 -6.32
CA GLU A 169 -12.66 -2.98 -5.11
C GLU A 169 -13.64 -3.04 -3.93
N ALA A 170 -14.94 -2.85 -4.19
CA ALA A 170 -15.97 -2.99 -3.17
C ALA A 170 -16.12 -4.43 -2.63
N LEU A 171 -15.74 -5.45 -3.41
CA LEU A 171 -15.82 -6.85 -3.03
C LEU A 171 -14.59 -7.32 -2.24
N VAL A 172 -13.42 -6.70 -2.44
CA VAL A 172 -12.15 -7.11 -1.81
C VAL A 172 -12.27 -7.35 -0.30
N PRO A 173 -12.83 -6.45 0.53
CA PRO A 173 -12.92 -6.68 1.97
C PRO A 173 -13.76 -7.91 2.32
N GLN A 174 -14.81 -8.20 1.53
CA GLN A 174 -15.65 -9.37 1.74
C GLN A 174 -14.91 -10.67 1.38
N LEU A 175 -14.03 -10.63 0.37
CA LEU A 175 -13.18 -11.77 0.01
C LEU A 175 -12.16 -12.06 1.11
N GLU A 176 -11.47 -11.03 1.58
CA GLU A 176 -10.44 -11.17 2.61
C GLU A 176 -11.01 -11.76 3.92
N GLU A 177 -12.21 -11.36 4.31
CA GLU A 177 -12.84 -11.82 5.56
C GLU A 177 -13.56 -13.17 5.41
N ASN A 178 -14.32 -13.37 4.34
CA ASN A 178 -15.33 -14.43 4.28
C ASN A 178 -14.99 -15.61 3.36
N VAL A 179 -14.01 -15.48 2.45
CA VAL A 179 -13.78 -16.50 1.39
C VAL A 179 -13.51 -17.89 1.97
N ASN A 180 -12.68 -17.98 3.02
CA ASN A 180 -12.35 -19.25 3.66
C ASN A 180 -13.58 -19.90 4.32
N ALA A 181 -14.45 -19.10 4.92
CA ALA A 181 -15.69 -19.57 5.51
C ALA A 181 -16.69 -20.03 4.45
N TRP A 182 -16.76 -19.33 3.32
CA TRP A 182 -17.61 -19.71 2.19
C TRP A 182 -17.17 -21.02 1.54
N ILE A 183 -15.87 -21.19 1.25
CA ILE A 183 -15.32 -22.42 0.69
C ILE A 183 -15.63 -23.62 1.60
N ALA A 184 -15.40 -23.47 2.91
CA ALA A 184 -15.73 -24.52 3.88
C ALA A 184 -17.22 -24.84 3.95
N ALA A 185 -18.10 -23.83 3.85
CA ALA A 185 -19.54 -24.00 3.89
C ALA A 185 -20.11 -24.67 2.64
N TRP A 186 -19.54 -24.36 1.46
CA TRP A 186 -20.00 -24.90 0.19
C TRP A 186 -19.57 -26.34 -0.06
N LYS A 187 -18.58 -26.84 0.70
CA LYS A 187 -18.02 -28.20 0.52
C LYS A 187 -17.74 -28.45 -0.96
N LEU A 188 -17.05 -27.49 -1.58
CA LEU A 188 -16.55 -27.66 -2.92
C LEU A 188 -15.58 -28.83 -2.87
N ASP A 189 -15.81 -29.80 -3.74
CA ASP A 189 -14.86 -30.87 -3.93
C ASP A 189 -13.65 -30.25 -4.68
N ASP A 190 -12.43 -30.71 -4.39
CA ASP A 190 -11.25 -30.26 -5.15
C ASP A 190 -11.38 -30.81 -6.58
N ASP A 191 -12.05 -30.04 -7.43
CA ASP A 191 -12.22 -30.38 -8.83
C ASP A 191 -10.89 -30.17 -9.55
N GLU A 192 -10.34 -31.26 -10.05
CA GLU A 192 -9.10 -31.26 -10.83
C GLU A 192 -9.15 -30.28 -12.02
N GLN A 193 -10.33 -30.09 -12.62
CA GLN A 193 -10.51 -29.11 -13.69
C GLN A 193 -10.37 -27.65 -13.21
N GLU A 194 -10.76 -27.35 -11.98
CA GLU A 194 -10.62 -26.01 -11.41
C GLU A 194 -9.16 -25.73 -11.02
N SER A 195 -8.43 -26.73 -10.52
CA SER A 195 -6.99 -26.56 -10.25
C SER A 195 -6.20 -26.34 -11.55
N LEU A 196 -6.53 -27.04 -12.63
CA LEU A 196 -5.98 -26.80 -13.97
C LEU A 196 -6.27 -25.37 -14.45
N ARG A 197 -7.52 -24.91 -14.34
CA ARG A 197 -7.93 -23.55 -14.76
C ARG A 197 -7.20 -22.47 -13.97
N VAL A 198 -7.15 -22.60 -12.64
CA VAL A 198 -6.47 -21.63 -11.77
C VAL A 198 -4.98 -21.57 -12.11
N LEU A 199 -4.35 -22.72 -12.37
CA LEU A 199 -2.93 -22.77 -12.73
C LEU A 199 -2.66 -22.11 -14.08
N VAL A 200 -3.47 -22.42 -15.11
CA VAL A 200 -3.35 -21.77 -16.43
C VAL A 200 -3.57 -20.27 -16.32
N GLU A 201 -4.60 -19.81 -15.62
CA GLU A 201 -4.87 -18.38 -15.42
C GLU A 201 -3.72 -17.69 -14.65
N ALA A 202 -3.17 -18.31 -13.61
CA ALA A 202 -2.04 -17.76 -12.86
C ALA A 202 -0.77 -17.66 -13.72
N LEU A 203 -0.48 -18.68 -14.54
CA LEU A 203 0.64 -18.68 -15.46
C LEU A 203 0.47 -17.62 -16.55
N THR A 204 -0.73 -17.46 -17.09
CA THR A 204 -1.01 -16.53 -18.20
C THR A 204 -1.24 -15.07 -17.76
N ASN A 205 -1.57 -14.80 -16.49
CA ASN A 205 -1.78 -13.45 -16.00
C ASN A 205 -0.45 -12.69 -15.77
N PRO A 206 -0.14 -11.59 -16.49
CA PRO A 206 1.15 -10.90 -16.38
C PRO A 206 1.50 -10.41 -14.96
N SER A 207 0.50 -10.10 -14.13
CA SER A 207 0.68 -9.53 -12.80
C SER A 207 1.05 -10.58 -11.75
N VAL A 208 0.83 -11.87 -12.03
CA VAL A 208 1.12 -12.96 -11.09
C VAL A 208 2.54 -13.47 -11.34
N THR A 209 3.42 -13.22 -10.38
CA THR A 209 4.84 -13.60 -10.44
C THR A 209 5.30 -14.49 -9.28
N ASP A 210 4.51 -14.61 -8.21
CA ASP A 210 4.78 -15.52 -7.09
C ASP A 210 3.89 -16.76 -7.20
N PHE A 211 4.53 -17.91 -7.40
CA PHE A 211 3.86 -19.19 -7.57
C PHE A 211 3.97 -20.10 -6.34
N ASN A 212 4.69 -19.69 -5.29
CA ASN A 212 4.89 -20.53 -4.10
C ASN A 212 3.57 -20.94 -3.42
N PRO A 213 2.56 -20.05 -3.24
CA PRO A 213 1.30 -20.44 -2.61
C PRO A 213 0.54 -21.49 -3.43
N LEU A 214 0.57 -21.37 -4.76
CA LEU A 214 -0.06 -22.31 -5.67
C LEU A 214 0.67 -23.65 -5.68
N ALA A 215 1.99 -23.63 -5.77
CA ALA A 215 2.82 -24.82 -5.72
C ALA A 215 2.67 -25.57 -4.38
N ALA A 216 2.39 -24.88 -3.27
CA ALA A 216 2.18 -25.52 -1.96
C ALA A 216 0.78 -26.14 -1.79
N SER A 217 -0.19 -25.86 -2.67
CA SER A 217 -1.56 -26.34 -2.55
C SER A 217 -1.68 -27.84 -2.89
N ASP A 218 -2.39 -28.60 -2.06
CA ASP A 218 -2.59 -30.05 -2.26
C ASP A 218 -3.27 -30.36 -3.61
N ALA A 219 -4.22 -29.53 -4.04
CA ALA A 219 -4.91 -29.67 -5.32
C ALA A 219 -3.97 -29.50 -6.53
N VAL A 220 -2.98 -28.62 -6.43
CA VAL A 220 -1.96 -28.42 -7.47
C VAL A 220 -0.89 -29.49 -7.39
N GLN A 221 -0.53 -29.95 -6.19
CA GLN A 221 0.38 -31.08 -6.00
C GLN A 221 -0.19 -32.39 -6.56
N ALA A 222 -1.52 -32.56 -6.55
CA ALA A 222 -2.18 -33.71 -7.18
C ALA A 222 -1.95 -33.76 -8.70
N LEU A 223 -1.81 -32.60 -9.36
CA LEU A 223 -1.58 -32.50 -10.81
C LEU A 223 -0.28 -33.19 -11.26
N ARG A 224 0.70 -33.36 -10.37
CA ARG A 224 1.92 -34.15 -10.65
C ARG A 224 1.63 -35.53 -11.26
N LYS A 225 0.50 -36.12 -10.91
CA LYS A 225 0.11 -37.45 -11.41
C LYS A 225 -0.81 -37.39 -12.62
N SER A 226 -1.68 -36.39 -12.69
CA SER A 226 -2.73 -36.33 -13.68
C SER A 226 -2.38 -35.51 -14.91
N ASP A 227 -1.70 -34.38 -14.72
CA ASP A 227 -1.12 -33.55 -15.78
C ASP A 227 0.33 -33.16 -15.42
N PRO A 228 1.30 -34.07 -15.69
CA PRO A 228 2.69 -33.85 -15.33
C PRO A 228 3.33 -32.68 -16.11
N ALA A 229 2.87 -32.42 -17.35
CA ALA A 229 3.44 -31.39 -18.20
C ALA A 229 3.08 -29.98 -17.69
N LEU A 230 1.82 -29.76 -17.28
CA LEU A 230 1.43 -28.48 -16.69
C LEU A 230 2.12 -28.23 -15.34
N PHE A 231 2.30 -29.30 -14.55
CA PHE A 231 3.01 -29.19 -13.28
C PHE A 231 4.51 -28.91 -13.46
N GLU A 232 5.16 -29.54 -14.45
CA GLU A 232 6.54 -29.23 -14.82
C GLU A 232 6.68 -27.76 -15.25
N LEU A 233 5.73 -27.23 -16.03
CA LEU A 233 5.70 -25.82 -16.39
C LEU A 233 5.62 -24.90 -15.15
N LEU A 234 4.84 -25.27 -14.14
CA LEU A 234 4.79 -24.53 -12.87
C LEU A 234 6.15 -24.54 -12.15
N GLU A 235 6.85 -25.69 -12.12
CA GLU A 235 8.19 -25.79 -11.53
C GLU A 235 9.18 -24.89 -12.27
N VAL A 236 9.14 -24.87 -13.62
CA VAL A 236 9.99 -23.97 -14.43
C VAL A 236 9.81 -22.51 -14.03
N PHE A 237 8.57 -22.05 -13.88
CA PHE A 237 8.29 -20.66 -13.48
C PHE A 237 8.67 -20.37 -12.02
N SER A 238 8.56 -21.38 -11.15
CA SER A 238 8.85 -21.24 -9.72
C SER A 238 10.36 -21.18 -9.45
N SER A 239 11.16 -22.09 -10.05
CA SER A 239 12.58 -22.27 -9.70
C SER A 239 13.57 -22.08 -10.84
N ASP A 240 13.19 -22.35 -12.08
CA ASP A 240 14.15 -22.47 -13.19
C ASP A 240 14.26 -21.19 -14.03
N ASP A 241 15.00 -21.24 -15.14
CA ASP A 241 15.32 -20.09 -15.97
C ASP A 241 14.70 -20.17 -17.37
N HIS A 242 14.94 -19.11 -18.15
CA HIS A 242 14.48 -19.02 -19.54
C HIS A 242 15.03 -20.16 -20.42
N ALA A 243 16.23 -20.69 -20.15
CA ALA A 243 16.79 -21.78 -20.95
C ALA A 243 15.99 -23.08 -20.74
N THR A 244 15.69 -23.42 -19.49
CA THR A 244 14.81 -24.57 -19.17
C THR A 244 13.42 -24.42 -19.77
N TYR A 245 12.86 -23.20 -19.77
CA TYR A 245 11.58 -22.94 -20.44
C TYR A 245 11.64 -23.19 -21.95
N VAL A 246 12.73 -22.80 -22.62
CA VAL A 246 12.92 -23.06 -24.06
C VAL A 246 13.03 -24.55 -24.35
N GLU A 247 13.68 -25.33 -23.48
CA GLU A 247 13.71 -26.79 -23.58
C GLU A 247 12.31 -27.39 -23.41
N PHE A 248 11.54 -26.91 -22.43
CA PHE A 248 10.18 -27.35 -22.16
C PHE A 248 9.24 -27.14 -23.36
N ILE A 249 9.23 -25.95 -23.98
CA ILE A 249 8.40 -25.67 -25.16
C ILE A 249 8.87 -26.44 -26.41
N GLY A 250 10.12 -26.88 -26.44
CA GLY A 250 10.63 -27.77 -27.48
C GLY A 250 10.11 -29.21 -27.36
N ALA A 251 9.81 -29.64 -26.13
CA ALA A 251 9.30 -30.98 -25.83
C ALA A 251 7.76 -31.04 -25.75
N ASN A 252 7.09 -29.94 -25.37
CA ASN A 252 5.66 -29.89 -25.07
C ASN A 252 4.93 -28.82 -25.90
N SER A 253 3.70 -29.12 -26.33
CA SER A 253 2.83 -28.17 -27.03
C SER A 253 1.99 -27.38 -26.02
N LEU A 254 2.12 -26.04 -26.03
CA LEU A 254 1.34 -25.17 -25.14
C LEU A 254 -0.17 -25.25 -25.41
N ALA A 255 -0.58 -25.57 -26.63
CA ALA A 255 -2.00 -25.73 -26.99
C ALA A 255 -2.66 -26.92 -26.27
N ASP A 256 -1.88 -27.98 -26.02
CA ASP A 256 -2.38 -29.18 -25.31
C ASP A 256 -2.60 -28.89 -23.82
N LEU A 257 -1.91 -27.88 -23.28
CA LEU A 257 -2.04 -27.38 -21.91
C LEU A 257 -3.17 -26.33 -21.77
N GLY A 258 -3.94 -26.07 -22.83
CA GLY A 258 -5.01 -25.08 -22.82
C GLY A 258 -4.53 -23.62 -22.91
N ILE A 259 -3.27 -23.40 -23.32
CA ILE A 259 -2.66 -22.08 -23.43
C ILE A 259 -2.69 -21.64 -24.89
N SER A 260 -3.28 -20.48 -25.15
CA SER A 260 -3.42 -19.90 -26.48
C SER A 260 -2.12 -19.28 -26.99
N ALA A 261 -2.02 -19.07 -28.30
CA ALA A 261 -0.87 -18.43 -28.92
C ALA A 261 -0.63 -16.99 -28.42
N ALA A 262 -1.68 -16.26 -28.05
CA ALA A 262 -1.55 -14.92 -27.48
C ALA A 262 -0.88 -14.98 -26.09
N GLU A 263 -1.27 -15.95 -25.28
CA GLU A 263 -0.75 -16.17 -23.92
C GLU A 263 0.70 -16.67 -23.92
N SER A 264 1.13 -17.36 -24.98
CA SER A 264 2.53 -17.79 -25.14
C SER A 264 3.52 -16.62 -25.04
N SER A 265 3.19 -15.47 -25.64
CA SER A 265 4.05 -14.27 -25.56
C SER A 265 4.15 -13.69 -24.14
N VAL A 266 3.09 -13.84 -23.36
CA VAL A 266 3.03 -13.42 -21.96
C VAL A 266 3.91 -14.31 -21.09
N LEU A 267 3.86 -15.63 -21.31
CA LEU A 267 4.71 -16.59 -20.62
C LEU A 267 6.20 -16.34 -20.89
N GLU A 268 6.57 -16.14 -22.15
CA GLU A 268 7.94 -15.86 -22.55
C GLU A 268 8.47 -14.57 -21.91
N THR A 269 7.65 -13.51 -21.93
CA THR A 269 7.99 -12.25 -21.25
C THR A 269 8.16 -12.49 -19.75
N LYS A 270 7.21 -13.18 -19.12
CA LYS A 270 7.20 -13.43 -17.68
C LYS A 270 8.43 -14.23 -17.24
N ILE A 271 8.79 -15.32 -17.91
CA ILE A 271 9.95 -16.12 -17.52
C ILE A 271 11.27 -15.34 -17.65
N ARG A 272 11.39 -14.43 -18.62
CA ARG A 272 12.55 -13.53 -18.74
C ARG A 272 12.67 -12.59 -17.54
N LEU A 273 11.55 -11.96 -17.13
CA LEU A 273 11.52 -11.09 -15.94
C LEU A 273 11.90 -11.86 -14.66
N LEU A 274 11.37 -13.07 -14.52
CA LEU A 274 11.66 -13.96 -13.40
C LEU A 274 13.13 -14.42 -13.38
N THR A 275 13.69 -14.75 -14.54
CA THR A 275 15.10 -15.10 -14.71
C THR A 275 16.00 -13.92 -14.30
N LEU A 276 15.69 -12.70 -14.74
CA LEU A 276 16.41 -11.49 -14.36
C LEU A 276 16.36 -11.27 -12.84
N ALA A 277 15.20 -11.45 -12.21
CA ALA A 277 15.04 -11.35 -10.76
C ALA A 277 15.95 -12.35 -10.01
N THR A 278 16.05 -13.60 -10.50
CA THR A 278 16.96 -14.59 -9.93
C THR A 278 18.43 -14.17 -10.07
N ILE A 279 18.86 -13.72 -11.26
CA ILE A 279 20.23 -13.24 -11.48
C ILE A 279 20.55 -12.09 -10.52
N ALA A 280 19.65 -11.10 -10.41
CA ALA A 280 19.81 -9.96 -9.53
C ALA A 280 19.87 -10.36 -8.04
N SER A 281 19.10 -11.37 -7.63
CA SER A 281 19.12 -11.89 -6.25
C SER A 281 20.42 -12.63 -5.91
N SER A 282 21.01 -13.33 -6.88
CA SER A 282 22.27 -14.07 -6.73
C SER A 282 23.53 -13.19 -6.82
N ALA A 283 23.38 -11.92 -7.22
CA ALA A 283 24.49 -10.99 -7.45
C ALA A 283 25.22 -10.63 -6.14
N THR A 284 26.40 -11.21 -5.91
CA THR A 284 27.20 -11.01 -4.69
C THR A 284 27.63 -9.55 -4.48
N ASN A 285 28.00 -8.86 -5.57
CA ASN A 285 28.54 -7.50 -5.52
C ASN A 285 27.47 -6.43 -5.80
N ARG A 286 26.19 -6.79 -5.81
CA ARG A 286 25.09 -5.86 -6.16
C ARG A 286 25.29 -5.18 -7.53
N SER A 287 26.06 -5.80 -8.42
CA SER A 287 26.25 -5.36 -9.80
C SER A 287 26.13 -6.58 -10.70
N VAL A 288 25.39 -6.44 -11.80
CA VAL A 288 25.20 -7.49 -12.81
C VAL A 288 25.58 -6.90 -14.18
N PRO A 289 26.57 -7.47 -14.88
CA PRO A 289 26.95 -7.03 -16.23
C PRO A 289 25.83 -7.28 -17.26
N TYR A 290 25.73 -6.40 -18.26
CA TYR A 290 24.72 -6.53 -19.32
C TYR A 290 24.92 -7.80 -20.15
N ASP A 291 26.16 -8.24 -20.38
CA ASP A 291 26.45 -9.46 -21.12
C ASP A 291 25.85 -10.71 -20.44
N THR A 292 25.90 -10.76 -19.11
CA THR A 292 25.29 -11.84 -18.33
C THR A 292 23.77 -11.81 -18.46
N ILE A 293 23.15 -10.63 -18.37
CA ILE A 293 21.70 -10.49 -18.52
C ILE A 293 21.28 -10.88 -19.95
N ALA A 294 21.94 -10.35 -20.98
CA ALA A 294 21.67 -10.64 -22.38
C ALA A 294 21.73 -12.14 -22.68
N SER A 295 22.80 -12.80 -22.22
CA SER A 295 23.01 -14.23 -22.43
C SER A 295 21.95 -15.09 -21.73
N SER A 296 21.60 -14.75 -20.48
CA SER A 296 20.61 -15.53 -19.72
C SER A 296 19.17 -15.32 -20.18
N LEU A 297 18.81 -14.12 -20.65
CA LEU A 297 17.47 -13.83 -21.18
C LEU A 297 17.34 -14.22 -22.66
N ALA A 298 18.45 -14.56 -23.32
CA ALA A 298 18.56 -14.78 -24.77
C ALA A 298 18.05 -13.57 -25.59
N VAL A 299 18.48 -12.37 -25.21
CA VAL A 299 18.10 -11.10 -25.87
C VAL A 299 19.34 -10.33 -26.31
N PRO A 300 19.24 -9.47 -27.33
CA PRO A 300 20.34 -8.59 -27.72
C PRO A 300 20.77 -7.66 -26.58
N VAL A 301 22.06 -7.29 -26.55
CA VAL A 301 22.63 -6.45 -25.46
C VAL A 301 21.98 -5.07 -25.44
N GLU A 302 21.59 -4.55 -26.61
CA GLU A 302 20.88 -3.29 -26.78
C GLU A 302 19.50 -3.25 -26.11
N ASP A 303 18.84 -4.40 -25.94
CA ASP A 303 17.50 -4.49 -25.36
C ASP A 303 17.53 -4.70 -23.85
N VAL A 304 18.71 -4.98 -23.25
CA VAL A 304 18.87 -5.28 -21.82
C VAL A 304 18.30 -4.16 -20.95
N GLU A 305 18.51 -2.90 -21.33
CA GLU A 305 17.99 -1.76 -20.57
C GLU A 305 16.45 -1.77 -20.49
N MET A 306 15.77 -2.13 -21.59
CA MET A 306 14.31 -2.23 -21.61
C MET A 306 13.82 -3.34 -20.68
N TRP A 307 14.45 -4.52 -20.72
CA TRP A 307 14.11 -5.63 -19.84
C TRP A 307 14.35 -5.33 -18.37
N VAL A 308 15.44 -4.64 -18.03
CA VAL A 308 15.70 -4.16 -16.67
C VAL A 308 14.60 -3.18 -16.24
N ILE A 309 14.22 -2.22 -17.08
CA ILE A 309 13.14 -1.26 -16.78
C ILE A 309 11.82 -1.98 -16.55
N ASP A 310 11.44 -2.93 -17.39
CA ASP A 310 10.18 -3.67 -17.24
C ASP A 310 10.19 -4.57 -15.99
N THR A 311 11.35 -5.11 -15.62
CA THR A 311 11.50 -5.88 -14.37
C THR A 311 11.38 -4.97 -13.13
N ILE A 312 11.84 -3.71 -13.22
CA ILE A 312 11.63 -2.70 -12.17
C ILE A 312 10.15 -2.31 -12.10
N ARG A 313 9.49 -2.11 -13.24
CA ARG A 313 8.04 -1.80 -13.30
C ARG A 313 7.19 -2.93 -12.71
N ALA A 314 7.58 -4.17 -12.93
CA ALA A 314 6.97 -5.34 -12.31
C ALA A 314 7.25 -5.47 -10.81
N GLY A 315 8.10 -4.63 -10.22
CA GLY A 315 8.43 -4.64 -8.79
C GLY A 315 9.35 -5.78 -8.35
N LEU A 316 9.89 -6.56 -9.29
CA LEU A 316 10.74 -7.72 -9.02
C LEU A 316 12.17 -7.31 -8.61
N VAL A 317 12.67 -6.18 -9.14
CA VAL A 317 13.99 -5.64 -8.81
C VAL A 317 13.93 -4.13 -8.63
N GLU A 318 14.86 -3.59 -7.84
CA GLU A 318 15.10 -2.16 -7.72
C GLU A 318 16.60 -1.92 -7.89
N GLY A 319 16.96 -0.87 -8.63
CA GLY A 319 18.36 -0.61 -8.91
C GLY A 319 18.58 0.60 -9.80
N LYS A 320 19.85 0.81 -10.17
CA LYS A 320 20.27 1.87 -11.09
C LYS A 320 20.99 1.26 -12.28
N LEU A 321 20.69 1.76 -13.48
CA LEU A 321 21.38 1.39 -14.71
C LEU A 321 22.63 2.25 -14.86
N SER A 322 23.76 1.63 -15.20
CA SER A 322 25.00 2.31 -15.56
C SER A 322 25.35 2.01 -17.01
N GLN A 323 24.86 2.85 -17.91
CA GLN A 323 25.09 2.71 -19.35
C GLN A 323 26.59 2.77 -19.71
N LEU A 324 27.35 3.65 -19.06
CA LEU A 324 28.80 3.76 -19.28
C LEU A 324 29.58 2.50 -18.89
N ARG A 325 29.12 1.79 -17.85
CA ARG A 325 29.78 0.56 -17.36
C ARG A 325 29.16 -0.71 -17.92
N GLN A 326 28.03 -0.61 -18.63
CA GLN A 326 27.24 -1.76 -19.08
C GLN A 326 26.90 -2.69 -17.91
N GLU A 327 26.45 -2.10 -16.80
CA GLU A 327 26.15 -2.81 -15.55
C GLU A 327 24.83 -2.33 -14.94
N PHE A 328 24.07 -3.27 -14.36
CA PHE A 328 22.91 -3.00 -13.53
C PHE A 328 23.29 -3.10 -12.05
N LEU A 329 23.16 -1.98 -11.33
CA LEU A 329 23.46 -1.87 -9.91
C LEU A 329 22.20 -2.20 -9.10
N VAL A 330 22.16 -3.39 -8.51
CA VAL A 330 21.03 -3.94 -7.77
C VAL A 330 20.96 -3.33 -6.37
N GLN A 331 19.82 -2.75 -6.01
CA GLN A 331 19.52 -2.30 -4.63
C GLN A 331 18.67 -3.32 -3.89
N ARG A 332 17.64 -3.86 -4.55
CA ARG A 332 16.75 -4.90 -4.05
C ARG A 332 16.44 -5.88 -5.18
N ALA A 333 16.31 -7.15 -4.85
CA ALA A 333 15.77 -8.17 -5.74
C ALA A 333 14.85 -9.09 -4.96
N THR A 334 13.76 -9.50 -5.59
CA THR A 334 12.81 -10.48 -5.05
C THR A 334 13.36 -11.89 -5.23
N TYR A 335 13.29 -12.73 -4.19
CA TYR A 335 13.60 -14.15 -4.29
C TYR A 335 12.35 -14.90 -4.76
N ARG A 336 12.45 -15.63 -5.87
CA ARG A 336 11.34 -16.45 -6.40
C ARG A 336 11.02 -17.64 -5.49
N VAL A 337 12.05 -18.27 -4.93
CA VAL A 337 11.92 -19.35 -3.94
C VAL A 337 12.61 -18.93 -2.65
N LEU A 338 11.86 -18.88 -1.55
CA LEU A 338 12.40 -18.64 -0.22
C LEU A 338 12.49 -19.96 0.55
N GLY A 339 13.63 -20.63 0.40
CA GLY A 339 13.91 -21.89 1.08
C GLY A 339 14.86 -21.74 2.27
N GLU A 340 15.24 -22.88 2.85
CA GLU A 340 16.17 -22.95 3.98
C GLU A 340 17.51 -22.26 3.69
N LYS A 341 18.04 -22.40 2.47
CA LYS A 341 19.30 -21.76 2.06
C LYS A 341 19.25 -20.24 2.18
N GLN A 342 18.16 -19.63 1.73
CA GLN A 342 17.95 -18.18 1.81
C GLN A 342 17.77 -17.74 3.27
N TRP A 343 17.09 -18.53 4.10
CA TRP A 343 16.97 -18.26 5.54
C TRP A 343 18.32 -18.27 6.25
N VAL A 344 19.20 -19.23 5.92
CA VAL A 344 20.57 -19.29 6.46
C VAL A 344 21.38 -18.05 6.03
N GLU A 345 21.23 -17.61 4.78
CA GLU A 345 21.89 -16.38 4.31
C GLU A 345 21.41 -15.13 5.07
N ILE A 346 20.09 -14.98 5.24
CA ILE A 346 19.49 -13.88 5.99
C ILE A 346 20.00 -13.89 7.44
N GLN A 347 20.03 -15.06 8.08
CA GLN A 347 20.57 -15.23 9.42
C GLN A 347 22.03 -14.79 9.49
N GLY A 348 22.86 -15.20 8.52
CA GLY A 348 24.27 -14.80 8.42
C GLY A 348 24.43 -13.28 8.33
N ARG A 349 23.67 -12.63 7.45
CA ARG A 349 23.68 -11.15 7.29
C ARG A 349 23.24 -10.45 8.57
N LEU A 350 22.19 -10.93 9.24
CA LEU A 350 21.72 -10.40 10.52
C LEU A 350 22.77 -10.55 11.63
N MET A 351 23.50 -11.66 11.67
CA MET A 351 24.58 -11.87 12.63
C MET A 351 25.77 -10.92 12.40
N VAL A 352 26.11 -10.62 11.15
CA VAL A 352 27.13 -9.60 10.82
C VAL A 352 26.66 -8.22 11.26
N TRP A 353 25.40 -7.87 10.97
CA TRP A 353 24.84 -6.58 11.37
C TRP A 353 24.79 -6.42 12.89
N ARG A 354 24.34 -7.45 13.60
CA ARG A 354 24.36 -7.50 15.07
C ARG A 354 25.75 -7.21 15.63
N ARG A 355 26.77 -7.95 15.16
CA ARG A 355 28.16 -7.74 15.60
C ARG A 355 28.65 -6.31 15.31
N SER A 356 28.27 -5.75 14.17
CA SER A 356 28.63 -4.37 13.80
C SER A 356 28.00 -3.35 14.74
N LEU A 357 26.72 -3.52 15.09
CA LEU A 357 26.03 -2.66 16.07
C LEU A 357 26.63 -2.78 17.48
N GLU A 358 26.96 -4.00 17.91
CA GLU A 358 27.64 -4.25 19.18
C GLU A 358 29.02 -3.57 19.23
N SER A 359 29.77 -3.61 18.12
CA SER A 359 31.05 -2.91 17.99
C SER A 359 30.90 -1.39 18.10
N VAL A 360 29.95 -0.80 17.37
CA VAL A 360 29.66 0.66 17.44
C VAL A 360 29.25 1.05 18.85
N LEU A 361 28.37 0.28 19.49
CA LEU A 361 27.94 0.53 20.87
C LEU A 361 29.13 0.50 21.84
N THR A 362 30.06 -0.44 21.64
CA THR A 362 31.28 -0.55 22.46
C THR A 362 32.19 0.67 22.25
N ALA A 363 32.39 1.11 21.01
CA ALA A 363 33.16 2.32 20.70
C ALA A 363 32.54 3.58 21.35
N VAL A 364 31.22 3.75 21.24
CA VAL A 364 30.50 4.88 21.84
C VAL A 364 30.58 4.86 23.37
N ARG A 365 30.46 3.69 23.99
CA ARG A 365 30.64 3.53 25.45
C ARG A 365 32.07 3.87 25.87
N GLY A 366 33.06 3.36 25.13
CA GLY A 366 34.47 3.64 25.38
C GLY A 366 34.78 5.13 25.30
N GLU A 367 34.30 5.83 24.27
CA GLU A 367 34.53 7.28 24.14
C GLU A 367 33.80 8.08 25.22
N ARG A 368 32.60 7.66 25.63
CA ARG A 368 31.90 8.26 26.77
C ARG A 368 32.69 8.09 28.07
N GLU A 369 33.23 6.91 28.33
CA GLU A 369 34.04 6.65 29.53
C GLU A 369 35.36 7.43 29.51
N LYS A 370 35.99 7.55 28.34
CA LYS A 370 37.18 8.37 28.14
C LYS A 370 36.88 9.84 28.39
N TYR A 371 35.80 10.38 27.83
CA TYR A 371 35.35 11.74 28.09
C TYR A 371 35.09 11.99 29.58
N LEU A 372 34.45 11.04 30.28
CA LEU A 372 34.23 11.16 31.73
C LEU A 372 35.54 11.11 32.52
N ARG A 373 36.50 10.26 32.12
CA ARG A 373 37.81 10.13 32.77
C ARG A 373 38.69 11.35 32.54
N GLU A 374 38.76 11.85 31.33
CA GLU A 374 39.49 13.07 30.96
C GLU A 374 38.80 14.31 31.54
N GLY A 375 37.45 14.34 31.55
CA GLY A 375 36.66 15.39 32.21
C GLY A 375 36.80 15.42 33.73
N LEU A 376 37.06 14.28 34.37
CA LEU A 376 37.44 14.19 35.79
C LEU A 376 38.92 14.49 36.03
N GLY A 377 39.79 14.30 35.02
CA GLY A 377 41.23 14.59 35.09
C GLY A 377 41.60 16.06 34.84
N MET A 378 40.76 16.83 34.15
CA MET A 378 41.00 18.27 33.90
C MET A 378 40.56 19.20 35.05
N GLN A 379 39.93 18.70 36.11
CA GLN A 379 39.44 19.55 37.20
C GLN A 379 40.50 20.04 38.19
N GLN A 380 41.80 19.75 37.98
CA GLN A 380 42.80 20.07 39.01
C GLN A 380 43.92 21.05 38.61
N GLU A 381 44.23 21.34 37.34
CA GLU A 381 45.34 22.27 37.01
C GLU A 381 45.19 23.21 35.78
N ASP A 382 44.14 23.09 34.94
CA ASP A 382 44.00 23.90 33.70
C ASP A 382 42.93 25.01 33.75
N ASP A 383 42.34 25.29 34.92
CA ASP A 383 41.19 26.22 35.04
C ASP A 383 41.51 27.70 34.84
N PHE A 384 42.79 28.10 34.77
CA PHE A 384 43.15 29.50 34.58
C PHE A 384 43.29 29.89 33.10
N TRP A 385 44.04 29.12 32.30
CA TRP A 385 44.44 29.55 30.96
C TRP A 385 43.40 29.31 29.86
N GLY A 386 42.55 28.28 29.98
CA GLY A 386 41.46 28.03 29.03
C GLY A 386 40.46 29.18 28.96
N PRO A 387 39.90 29.62 30.10
CA PRO A 387 39.05 30.81 30.16
C PRO A 387 39.79 32.10 29.85
N ALA A 388 41.03 32.29 30.32
CA ALA A 388 41.82 33.50 30.07
C ALA A 388 42.14 33.71 28.58
N SER A 389 42.38 32.65 27.81
CA SER A 389 42.62 32.71 26.36
C SER A 389 41.41 33.27 25.58
N ASN A 390 40.19 32.92 26.02
CA ASN A 390 38.94 33.41 25.42
C ASN A 390 38.67 34.91 25.68
N PHE A 391 39.38 35.56 26.59
CA PHE A 391 39.26 37.00 26.86
C PHE A 391 40.20 37.89 26.03
N GLY A 392 41.14 37.31 25.26
CA GLY A 392 42.00 38.09 24.38
C GLY A 392 41.23 38.88 23.32
N ILE A 393 40.22 38.26 22.70
CA ILE A 393 39.37 38.88 21.67
C ILE A 393 38.45 39.97 22.27
N PRO A 394 37.71 39.74 23.37
CA PRO A 394 36.97 40.79 24.08
C PRO A 394 37.83 41.99 24.50
N ILE A 395 39.02 41.74 25.05
CA ILE A 395 39.94 42.80 25.47
C ILE A 395 40.40 43.61 24.26
N ALA A 396 40.77 42.94 23.16
CA ALA A 396 41.14 43.60 21.91
C ALA A 396 39.98 44.45 21.35
N ALA A 397 38.76 43.93 21.33
CA ALA A 397 37.57 44.64 20.85
C ALA A 397 37.28 45.92 21.66
N VAL A 398 37.46 45.85 22.99
CA VAL A 398 37.34 47.02 23.88
C VAL A 398 38.49 48.01 23.63
N LEU A 399 39.73 47.53 23.46
CA LEU A 399 40.87 48.41 23.18
C LEU A 399 40.75 49.11 21.82
N ASP A 400 40.13 48.48 20.82
CA ASP A 400 39.87 49.08 19.52
C ASP A 400 38.89 50.26 19.62
N THR A 401 38.02 50.32 20.63
CA THR A 401 37.17 51.51 20.89
C THR A 401 37.97 52.76 21.31
N LYS A 402 39.27 52.61 21.54
CA LYS A 402 40.20 53.71 21.84
C LYS A 402 41.02 54.16 20.64
N LYS A 403 41.05 53.38 19.56
CA LYS A 403 41.78 53.71 18.34
C LYS A 403 41.04 54.77 17.53
N ASP A 404 41.76 55.41 16.62
CA ASP A 404 41.23 56.48 15.76
C ASP A 404 39.98 56.01 15.01
N PRO A 405 38.89 56.79 14.98
CA PRO A 405 37.69 56.43 14.22
C PRO A 405 37.92 56.26 12.71
N GLU A 406 38.97 56.85 12.12
CA GLU A 406 39.23 56.77 10.67
C GLU A 406 39.63 55.37 10.18
N ILE A 407 40.12 54.51 11.08
CA ILE A 407 40.50 53.12 10.75
C ILE A 407 39.34 52.12 10.94
N ILE A 408 38.15 52.58 11.34
CA ILE A 408 36.99 51.71 11.58
C ILE A 408 36.32 51.36 10.24
N SER A 409 36.27 50.07 9.92
CA SER A 409 35.56 49.56 8.76
C SER A 409 34.09 49.26 9.10
N GLY A 410 33.16 50.08 8.61
CA GLY A 410 31.72 49.92 8.84
C GLY A 410 31.17 48.53 8.49
N PRO A 411 31.47 47.95 7.31
CA PRO A 411 31.05 46.60 6.97
C PRO A 411 31.58 45.54 7.94
N PHE A 412 32.85 45.62 8.33
CA PHE A 412 33.47 44.68 9.27
C PHE A 412 32.81 44.74 10.65
N THR A 413 32.57 45.94 11.17
CA THR A 413 31.87 46.16 12.44
C THR A 413 30.44 45.62 12.41
N ALA A 414 29.70 45.83 11.32
CA ALA A 414 28.36 45.29 11.16
C ALA A 414 28.35 43.74 11.13
N THR A 415 29.27 43.13 10.38
CA THR A 415 29.43 41.67 10.33
C THR A 415 29.76 41.09 11.70
N LEU A 416 30.71 41.66 12.45
CA LEU A 416 31.06 41.18 13.78
C LEU A 416 29.95 41.36 14.81
N THR A 417 29.12 42.39 14.66
CA THR A 417 27.94 42.62 15.50
C THR A 417 26.92 41.50 15.29
N VAL A 418 26.55 41.20 14.04
CA VAL A 418 25.62 40.11 13.73
C VAL A 418 26.18 38.75 14.15
N TYR A 419 27.46 38.50 13.86
CA TYR A 419 28.17 37.29 14.28
C TYR A 419 28.05 37.08 15.79
N SER A 420 28.40 38.09 16.58
CA SER A 420 28.37 37.99 18.05
C SER A 420 26.96 37.72 18.58
N ALA A 421 25.92 38.32 17.99
CA ALA A 421 24.53 38.07 18.40
C ALA A 421 24.09 36.62 18.19
N THR A 422 24.43 36.03 17.05
CA THR A 422 24.11 34.63 16.75
C THR A 422 24.80 33.69 17.74
N PHE A 423 26.08 33.93 18.03
CA PHE A 423 26.84 33.08 18.94
C PHE A 423 26.43 33.23 20.41
N MET A 424 25.96 34.41 20.84
CA MET A 424 25.32 34.55 22.16
C MET A 424 24.09 33.66 22.31
N ARG A 425 23.22 33.59 21.28
CA ARG A 425 22.04 32.72 21.30
C ARG A 425 22.44 31.23 21.32
N TYR A 426 23.45 30.86 20.53
CA TYR A 426 23.97 29.49 20.51
C TYR A 426 24.52 29.07 21.87
N ALA A 427 25.30 29.93 22.54
CA ALA A 427 25.90 29.67 23.84
C ALA A 427 24.87 29.32 24.94
N LEU A 428 23.64 29.87 24.84
CA LEU A 428 22.54 29.60 25.77
C LEU A 428 21.65 28.41 25.36
N ALA A 429 21.75 27.94 24.11
CA ALA A 429 20.95 26.83 23.58
C ALA A 429 21.62 25.45 23.79
N VAL A 430 22.94 25.39 23.86
CA VAL A 430 23.71 24.16 24.14
C VAL A 430 23.50 23.73 25.61
N ARG A 431 23.49 22.41 25.86
CA ARG A 431 23.41 21.84 27.23
C ARG A 431 24.69 21.05 27.57
N PRO A 432 25.38 21.38 28.68
CA PRO A 432 25.10 22.49 29.60
C PRO A 432 25.34 23.87 28.96
N LYS A 433 24.67 24.90 29.48
CA LYS A 433 24.78 26.28 28.97
C LYS A 433 26.19 26.82 29.17
N ASN A 434 26.74 27.49 28.16
CA ASN A 434 28.11 28.01 28.20
C ASN A 434 28.13 29.53 28.44
N TYR A 435 28.12 29.94 29.71
CA TYR A 435 28.08 31.36 30.11
C TYR A 435 29.36 32.13 29.78
N LEU A 436 30.51 31.45 29.72
CA LEU A 436 31.78 32.08 29.38
C LEU A 436 31.81 32.51 27.91
N LEU A 437 31.38 31.62 27.00
CA LEU A 437 31.24 31.93 25.58
C LEU A 437 30.22 33.06 25.36
N PHE A 438 29.11 33.03 26.10
CA PHE A 438 28.14 34.12 26.09
C PHE A 438 28.77 35.47 26.49
N ALA A 439 29.53 35.52 27.59
CA ALA A 439 30.17 36.74 28.06
C ALA A 439 31.19 37.32 27.06
N CYS A 440 31.99 36.46 26.42
CA CYS A 440 32.94 36.85 25.39
C CYS A 440 32.25 37.54 24.20
N HIS A 441 31.21 36.89 23.66
CA HIS A 441 30.45 37.47 22.54
C HIS A 441 29.63 38.68 22.94
N PHE A 442 29.15 38.76 24.19
CA PHE A 442 28.45 39.93 24.70
C PHE A 442 29.36 41.16 24.75
N ILE A 443 30.59 41.02 25.25
CA ILE A 443 31.56 42.12 25.30
C ILE A 443 31.95 42.57 23.89
N ASN A 444 32.21 41.62 22.97
CA ASN A 444 32.51 41.97 21.58
C ASN A 444 31.31 42.66 20.90
N PHE A 445 30.09 42.15 21.07
CA PHE A 445 28.87 42.74 20.52
C PHE A 445 28.71 44.20 20.91
N ASN A 446 28.81 44.51 22.21
CA ASN A 446 28.69 45.88 22.71
C ASN A 446 29.85 46.77 22.21
N SER A 447 31.07 46.24 22.16
CA SER A 447 32.24 46.98 21.65
C SER A 447 32.08 47.34 20.16
N GLN A 448 31.55 46.42 19.36
CA GLN A 448 31.29 46.66 17.94
C GLN A 448 30.12 47.64 17.73
N LEU A 449 29.07 47.61 18.56
CA LEU A 449 28.03 48.64 18.51
C LEU A 449 28.58 50.05 18.80
N VAL A 450 29.49 50.17 19.77
CA VAL A 450 30.18 51.43 20.05
C VAL A 450 31.05 51.86 18.86
N GLN A 451 31.80 50.94 18.23
CA GLN A 451 32.57 51.27 17.02
C GLN A 451 31.66 51.69 15.86
N GLY A 452 30.51 51.04 15.67
CA GLY A 452 29.53 51.41 14.66
C GLY A 452 28.96 52.81 14.89
N TYR A 453 28.65 53.14 16.15
CA TYR A 453 28.23 54.49 16.52
C TYR A 453 29.30 55.55 16.21
N ARG A 454 30.57 55.24 16.51
CA ARG A 454 31.71 56.13 16.19
C ARG A 454 31.90 56.29 14.68
N CYS A 455 31.78 55.22 13.91
CA CYS A 455 31.86 55.21 12.44
C CYS A 455 30.78 56.09 11.78
N MET A 456 29.60 56.21 12.40
CA MET A 456 28.50 57.08 11.93
C MET A 456 28.66 58.56 12.34
N GLY A 457 29.84 58.98 12.81
CA GLY A 457 30.13 60.37 13.19
C GLY A 457 29.90 60.69 14.67
N GLY A 458 29.60 59.70 15.51
CA GLY A 458 29.37 59.86 16.95
C GLY A 458 30.63 59.99 17.82
N ASP A 459 31.83 60.01 17.23
CA ASP A 459 33.11 59.86 17.95
C ASP A 459 33.38 60.96 18.98
N LYS A 460 33.14 62.23 18.63
CA LYS A 460 33.34 63.36 19.56
C LYS A 460 32.52 63.21 20.85
N LYS A 461 31.28 62.74 20.72
CA LYS A 461 30.38 62.51 21.85
C LYS A 461 30.81 61.29 22.66
N TRP A 462 31.27 60.23 22.00
CA TRP A 462 31.83 59.05 22.65
C TRP A 462 33.07 59.39 23.50
N ILE A 463 34.01 60.18 22.97
CA ILE A 463 35.19 60.62 23.72
C ILE A 463 34.79 61.41 24.98
N ALA A 464 33.83 62.33 24.87
CA ALA A 464 33.34 63.09 26.01
C ALA A 464 32.70 62.19 27.09
N ILE A 465 31.83 61.26 26.69
CA ILE A 465 31.20 60.28 27.60
C ILE A 465 32.26 59.42 28.27
N ARG A 466 33.26 58.96 27.52
CA ARG A 466 34.34 58.12 28.04
C ARG A 466 35.21 58.85 29.06
N GLU A 467 35.62 60.09 28.78
CA GLU A 467 36.42 60.87 29.73
C GLU A 467 35.62 61.22 30.99
N GLN A 468 34.32 61.50 30.86
CA GLN A 468 33.43 61.67 32.00
C GLN A 468 33.32 60.39 32.83
N ALA A 469 33.06 59.24 32.19
CA ALA A 469 32.99 57.95 32.86
C ALA A 469 34.32 57.58 33.56
N LYS A 470 35.46 57.93 32.95
CA LYS A 470 36.79 57.74 33.55
C LYS A 470 36.98 58.62 34.78
N ALA A 471 36.54 59.88 34.73
CA ALA A 471 36.59 60.79 35.87
C ALA A 471 35.67 60.31 37.02
N ASP A 472 34.47 59.83 36.70
CA ASP A 472 33.51 59.32 37.67
C ASP A 472 34.00 58.00 38.31
N ALA A 473 34.60 57.10 37.51
CA ALA A 473 35.24 55.90 38.02
C ALA A 473 36.44 56.20 38.93
N ALA A 474 37.27 57.19 38.58
CA ALA A 474 38.38 57.64 39.42
C ALA A 474 37.89 58.23 40.75
N LYS A 475 36.79 59.00 40.73
CA LYS A 475 36.14 59.51 41.95
C LYS A 475 35.58 58.40 42.81
N ALA A 476 34.91 57.41 42.20
CA ALA A 476 34.35 56.26 42.92
C ALA A 476 35.46 55.39 43.55
N ALA A 477 36.56 55.16 42.84
CA ALA A 477 37.71 54.43 43.36
C ALA A 477 38.39 55.18 44.52
N ALA A 478 38.53 56.50 44.42
CA ALA A 478 39.04 57.34 45.50
C ALA A 478 38.13 57.31 46.74
N ALA A 479 36.81 57.34 46.56
CA ALA A 479 35.84 57.26 47.65
C ALA A 479 35.82 55.87 48.33
N ALA A 480 35.99 54.79 47.56
CA ALA A 480 36.14 53.44 48.10
C ALA A 480 37.46 53.30 48.89
N GLY A 481 38.56 53.83 48.35
CA GLY A 481 39.86 53.85 49.02
C GLY A 481 39.85 54.66 50.32
N SER A 482 39.18 55.83 50.33
CA SER A 482 39.03 56.62 51.55
C SER A 482 38.16 55.92 52.60
N SER A 483 37.08 55.27 52.19
CA SER A 483 36.22 54.48 53.10
C SER A 483 36.96 53.28 53.71
N ILE A 484 37.82 52.62 52.94
CA ILE A 484 38.66 51.52 53.43
C ILE A 484 39.75 52.06 54.38
N ALA A 485 40.36 53.18 54.06
CA ALA A 485 41.36 53.82 54.92
C ALA A 485 40.77 54.36 56.23
N GLU A 486 39.54 54.87 56.21
CA GLU A 486 38.80 55.35 57.38
C GLU A 486 38.42 54.18 58.30
N LYS A 487 37.87 53.09 57.74
CA LYS A 487 37.61 51.84 58.49
C LYS A 487 38.88 51.22 59.09
N ALA A 488 40.01 51.31 58.39
CA ALA A 488 41.30 50.83 58.91
C ALA A 488 41.85 51.71 60.05
N LYS A 489 41.50 53.00 60.06
CA LYS A 489 41.90 53.95 61.12
C LYS A 489 41.05 53.78 62.37
N ASP A 490 39.73 53.62 62.21
CA ASP A 490 38.79 53.35 63.32
C ASP A 490 39.11 52.04 64.04
N ALA A 491 39.54 51.02 63.28
CA ALA A 491 39.99 49.73 63.81
C ALA A 491 41.35 49.79 64.53
N ALA A 492 42.14 50.85 64.32
CA ALA A 492 43.43 51.05 64.98
C ALA A 492 43.36 51.99 66.20
N SER A 493 42.24 52.69 66.40
CA SER A 493 41.97 53.57 67.54
C SER A 493 40.94 53.03 68.55
N SER A 494 40.43 51.81 68.33
CA SER A 494 39.74 50.99 69.34
C SER A 494 40.70 49.94 69.89
#